data_AF-A0A7Y5BMY8-F1
#
_entry.id   AF-A0A7Y5BMY8-F1
#
_cell.length_a   1.000
_cell.length_b   1.000
_cell.length_c   1.000
_cell.angle_alpha   90.00
_cell.angle_beta   90.00
_cell.angle_gamma   90.00
#
_symmetry.space_group_name_H-M   'P 1'
#
loop_
_entity.id
_entity.type
_entity.pdbx_description
1 polymer ?
#
loop_
_entity_poly.entity_id
_entity_poly.type
_entity_poly.pdbx_seq_one_letter_code
_entity_poly.pdbx_strand_id
1 'polypeptide(L)'
;MNESCGCCEGTEKITPETTTNRPGLNGLRYRVGTHATFFETMRASLSGPPALTGLTTREVSDPAIAMLDAGATLLDVLTFYQERIANEGYLRTATERRSILELARLIGYELRPGVAASVYLAFTLENGYVTDIPVGTRAQSIPNPGELPQSFETADPLQARTEWNNLAPRKAKPQFIPSYEAASRAKVYFQGTATNLKTNDPLLLVYGNAAGAQIVRFTDSVETDVAQSLTTVSLQQSLNLVGAALINRVKEISAQYLALNTFGVSENTQMAQRVTGLLRSVNRKLSTNMSGVELAALLDETLTTLNEEHAIAKEGEYAKLEPWVGGLVKALGSVDDELTGGVEGATILAARKATSSTGYGEGF
;
A
#
# COMPACT_ATOMS: atom_id res chain seq x y z
N MET A 1 84.51 14.17 30.37
CA MET A 1 84.30 12.92 29.61
C MET A 1 83.62 13.32 28.33
N ASN A 2 84.28 13.07 27.19
CA ASN A 2 83.84 13.52 25.87
C ASN A 2 82.46 12.92 25.51
N GLU A 3 81.50 13.79 25.23
CA GLU A 3 80.31 13.44 24.47
C GLU A 3 80.75 13.08 23.04
N SER A 4 80.59 11.81 22.69
CA SER A 4 80.76 11.32 21.33
C SER A 4 79.63 11.84 20.44
N CYS A 5 79.91 13.00 19.85
CA CYS A 5 79.21 13.61 18.73
C CYS A 5 79.00 12.60 17.57
N GLY A 6 77.75 12.41 17.13
CA GLY A 6 77.29 12.22 15.74
C GLY A 6 78.00 11.27 14.75
N CYS A 7 79.00 10.48 15.14
CA CYS A 7 79.88 9.77 14.19
C CYS A 7 79.22 8.56 13.48
N CYS A 8 77.95 8.27 13.72
CA CYS A 8 77.22 7.11 13.18
C CYS A 8 75.88 7.48 12.50
N GLU A 9 75.64 8.76 12.21
CA GLU A 9 74.36 9.28 11.69
C GLU A 9 74.01 8.81 10.24
N GLY A 10 74.88 7.99 9.62
CA GLY A 10 74.68 7.40 8.27
C GLY A 10 74.87 5.88 8.20
N THR A 11 74.82 5.17 9.33
CA THR A 11 74.98 3.69 9.37
C THR A 11 73.72 2.94 9.81
N GLU A 12 72.58 3.63 9.88
CA GLU A 12 71.34 3.03 10.33
C GLU A 12 70.54 2.41 9.18
N LYS A 13 69.95 1.24 9.44
CA LYS A 13 69.00 0.63 8.50
C LYS A 13 67.66 1.34 8.62
N ILE A 14 67.32 2.12 7.61
CA ILE A 14 66.11 2.98 7.59
C ILE A 14 64.95 2.36 6.79
N THR A 15 65.16 1.20 6.18
CA THR A 15 64.11 0.41 5.51
C THR A 15 63.97 -0.98 6.15
N PRO A 16 62.76 -1.57 6.18
CA PRO A 16 61.52 -1.05 5.59
C PRO A 16 60.86 0.07 6.40
N GLU A 17 60.34 1.09 5.71
CA GLU A 17 59.44 2.08 6.29
C GLU A 17 58.09 1.45 6.66
N THR A 18 57.39 2.05 7.63
CA THR A 18 56.08 1.56 8.08
C THR A 18 55.01 1.67 7.00
N THR A 19 54.27 0.57 6.78
CA THR A 19 53.08 0.49 5.91
C THR A 19 51.78 0.59 6.69
N THR A 20 51.84 0.89 7.99
CA THR A 20 50.66 1.03 8.84
C THR A 20 49.94 2.34 8.52
N ASN A 21 48.69 2.22 8.09
CA ASN A 21 47.86 3.36 7.72
C ASN A 21 46.81 3.64 8.79
N ARG A 22 46.53 4.91 9.06
CA ARG A 22 45.40 5.31 9.89
C ARG A 22 44.09 5.05 9.13
N PRO A 23 43.00 4.64 9.80
CA PRO A 23 41.71 4.52 9.16
C PRO A 23 41.24 5.86 8.55
N GLY A 24 40.54 5.81 7.42
CA GLY A 24 39.90 7.00 6.82
C GLY A 24 40.77 7.84 5.86
N LEU A 25 42.00 7.44 5.53
CA LEU A 25 42.86 8.17 4.57
C LEU A 25 42.48 7.92 3.10
N ASN A 26 42.50 8.95 2.25
CA ASN A 26 42.13 8.85 0.83
C ASN A 26 43.14 8.08 -0.04
N GLY A 27 44.23 7.61 0.55
CA GLY A 27 45.20 6.72 -0.07
C GLY A 27 45.95 5.93 0.99
N LEU A 28 46.42 4.75 0.62
CA LEU A 28 47.28 3.90 1.42
C LEU A 28 48.75 4.22 1.10
N ARG A 29 49.53 4.49 2.15
CA ARG A 29 50.99 4.47 2.11
C ARG A 29 51.43 3.02 2.21
N TYR A 30 51.90 2.45 1.11
CA TYR A 30 52.34 1.05 1.07
C TYR A 30 53.80 0.91 0.64
N ARG A 31 54.45 2.03 0.28
CA ARG A 31 55.88 2.00 0.01
C ARG A 31 56.70 1.77 1.27
N VAL A 32 57.55 0.75 1.22
CA VAL A 32 58.52 0.42 2.27
C VAL A 32 59.86 1.16 2.15
N GLY A 33 59.99 2.06 1.18
CA GLY A 33 61.20 2.87 0.97
C GLY A 33 61.18 3.60 -0.38
N THR A 34 62.22 4.38 -0.62
CA THR A 34 62.56 5.02 -1.91
C THR A 34 63.94 4.55 -2.32
N HIS A 35 64.36 4.83 -3.55
CA HIS A 35 65.72 4.56 -4.01
C HIS A 35 66.77 4.99 -2.97
N ALA A 36 66.71 6.24 -2.50
CA ALA A 36 67.68 6.78 -1.55
C ALA A 36 67.70 5.99 -0.23
N THR A 37 66.53 5.65 0.32
CA THR A 37 66.47 4.95 1.62
C THR A 37 66.88 3.48 1.52
N PHE A 38 66.60 2.82 0.40
CA PHE A 38 67.11 1.48 0.11
C PHE A 38 68.63 1.47 -0.09
N PHE A 39 69.16 2.41 -0.88
CA PHE A 39 70.58 2.50 -1.17
C PHE A 39 71.41 2.72 0.09
N GLU A 40 70.98 3.66 0.95
CA GLU A 40 71.63 3.90 2.24
C GLU A 40 71.54 2.68 3.16
N THR A 41 70.38 2.02 3.24
CA THR A 41 70.22 0.79 4.05
C THR A 41 71.12 -0.35 3.57
N MET A 42 71.26 -0.53 2.24
CA MET A 42 72.14 -1.54 1.66
C MET A 42 73.61 -1.22 1.91
N ARG A 43 74.01 0.04 1.76
CA ARG A 43 75.37 0.52 2.04
C ARG A 43 75.74 0.35 3.51
N ALA A 44 74.83 0.68 4.43
CA ALA A 44 74.99 0.43 5.86
C ALA A 44 75.12 -1.08 6.17
N SER A 45 74.39 -1.92 5.43
CA SER A 45 74.41 -3.37 5.61
C SER A 45 75.70 -4.05 5.15
N LEU A 46 76.53 -3.41 4.32
CA LEU A 46 77.84 -3.96 3.92
C LEU A 46 78.79 -4.17 5.11
N SER A 47 78.66 -3.37 6.16
CA SER A 47 79.54 -3.42 7.34
C SER A 47 79.14 -4.49 8.37
N GLY A 48 78.05 -5.23 8.16
CA GLY A 48 77.53 -6.20 9.13
C GLY A 48 78.08 -7.62 8.96
N PRO A 49 77.87 -8.29 7.81
CA PRO A 49 78.24 -9.69 7.63
C PRO A 49 79.76 -9.90 7.49
N PRO A 50 80.34 -10.91 8.17
CA PRO A 50 81.77 -11.22 8.04
C PRO A 50 82.20 -11.51 6.60
N ALA A 51 81.32 -12.11 5.79
CA ALA A 51 81.57 -12.44 4.39
C ALA A 51 81.75 -11.19 3.48
N LEU A 52 81.29 -10.01 3.91
CA LEU A 52 81.34 -8.76 3.14
C LEU A 52 82.45 -7.81 3.61
N THR A 53 83.26 -8.21 4.60
CA THR A 53 84.34 -7.39 5.17
C THR A 53 85.40 -6.97 4.14
N GLY A 54 85.54 -7.70 3.04
CA GLY A 54 86.42 -7.35 1.92
C GLY A 54 85.92 -6.16 1.08
N LEU A 55 84.66 -5.74 1.22
CA LEU A 55 84.06 -4.64 0.46
C LEU A 55 84.20 -3.32 1.23
N THR A 56 85.39 -2.73 1.19
CA THR A 56 85.74 -1.53 1.99
C THR A 56 85.52 -0.21 1.27
N THR A 57 85.50 -0.20 -0.05
CA THR A 57 85.28 1.03 -0.84
C THR A 57 83.84 1.53 -0.76
N ARG A 58 83.68 2.85 -0.86
CA ARG A 58 82.37 3.54 -0.90
C ARG A 58 82.28 4.51 -2.09
N GLU A 59 83.19 4.38 -3.05
CA GLU A 59 83.19 5.14 -4.29
C GLU A 59 82.03 4.71 -5.19
N VAL A 60 81.37 5.68 -5.82
CA VAL A 60 80.22 5.41 -6.71
C VAL A 60 80.65 4.67 -7.99
N SER A 61 81.93 4.75 -8.36
CA SER A 61 82.52 4.03 -9.49
C SER A 61 82.82 2.55 -9.21
N ASP A 62 82.67 2.09 -7.96
CA ASP A 62 82.91 0.69 -7.62
C ASP A 62 81.76 -0.22 -8.09
N PRO A 63 82.03 -1.37 -8.74
CA PRO A 63 81.00 -2.29 -9.21
C PRO A 63 80.04 -2.81 -8.13
N ALA A 64 80.51 -3.01 -6.89
CA ALA A 64 79.64 -3.47 -5.81
C ALA A 64 78.68 -2.37 -5.37
N ILE A 65 79.12 -1.10 -5.33
CA ILE A 65 78.25 0.04 -5.06
C ILE A 65 77.25 0.27 -6.20
N ALA A 66 77.68 0.16 -7.46
CA ALA A 66 76.79 0.22 -8.62
C ALA A 66 75.71 -0.89 -8.60
N MET A 67 76.05 -2.09 -8.13
CA MET A 67 75.08 -3.18 -7.96
C MET A 67 74.03 -2.86 -6.88
N LEU A 68 74.43 -2.22 -5.78
CA LEU A 68 73.48 -1.75 -4.76
C LEU A 68 72.58 -0.65 -5.29
N ASP A 69 73.11 0.27 -6.10
CA ASP A 69 72.34 1.34 -6.74
C ASP A 69 71.28 0.79 -7.71
N ALA A 70 71.66 -0.19 -8.52
CA ALA A 70 70.73 -0.90 -9.40
C ALA A 70 69.66 -1.66 -8.60
N GLY A 71 70.05 -2.32 -7.51
CA GLY A 71 69.13 -3.00 -6.59
C GLY A 71 68.15 -2.04 -5.91
N ALA A 72 68.61 -0.87 -5.45
CA ALA A 72 67.77 0.16 -4.88
C ALA A 72 66.76 0.71 -5.89
N THR A 73 67.18 0.88 -7.15
CA THR A 73 66.29 1.30 -8.26
C THR A 73 65.19 0.26 -8.51
N LEU A 74 65.56 -1.02 -8.57
CA LEU A 74 64.60 -2.11 -8.72
C LEU A 74 63.58 -2.11 -7.58
N LEU A 75 64.02 -1.97 -6.33
CA LEU A 75 63.12 -1.95 -5.17
C LEU A 75 62.19 -0.75 -5.17
N ASP A 76 62.65 0.45 -5.58
CA ASP A 76 61.80 1.64 -5.68
C ASP A 76 60.68 1.45 -6.72
N VAL A 77 61.01 0.88 -7.88
CA VAL A 77 60.01 0.58 -8.92
C VAL A 77 59.00 -0.47 -8.43
N LEU A 78 59.46 -1.53 -7.77
CA LEU A 78 58.55 -2.57 -7.25
C LEU A 78 57.61 -2.01 -6.18
N THR A 79 58.14 -1.28 -5.20
CA THR A 79 57.36 -0.71 -4.11
C THR A 79 56.37 0.37 -4.62
N PHE A 80 56.77 1.14 -5.65
CA PHE A 80 55.89 2.05 -6.37
C PHE A 80 54.66 1.32 -6.92
N TYR A 81 54.85 0.24 -7.70
CA TYR A 81 53.73 -0.47 -8.33
C TYR A 81 52.85 -1.17 -7.29
N GLN A 82 53.45 -1.77 -6.26
CA GLN A 82 52.71 -2.41 -5.18
C GLN A 82 51.79 -1.43 -4.45
N GLU A 83 52.23 -0.19 -4.23
CA GLU A 83 51.37 0.84 -3.65
C GLU A 83 50.18 1.20 -4.54
N ARG A 84 50.37 1.33 -5.85
CA ARG A 84 49.25 1.58 -6.76
C ARG A 84 48.25 0.42 -6.74
N ILE A 85 48.75 -0.82 -6.83
CA ILE A 85 47.91 -2.02 -6.79
C ILE A 85 47.12 -2.10 -5.46
N ALA A 86 47.78 -1.80 -4.34
CA ALA A 86 47.12 -1.80 -3.03
C ALA A 86 46.01 -0.74 -2.94
N ASN A 87 46.22 0.45 -3.49
CA ASN A 87 45.20 1.51 -3.52
C ASN A 87 43.99 1.13 -4.40
N GLU A 88 44.19 0.40 -5.49
CA GLU A 88 43.10 -0.09 -6.34
C GLU A 88 42.27 -1.21 -5.69
N GLY A 89 42.75 -1.83 -4.61
CA GLY A 89 42.08 -2.92 -3.91
C GLY A 89 40.91 -2.50 -3.00
N TYR A 90 40.70 -1.19 -2.76
CA TYR A 90 39.63 -0.70 -1.89
C TYR A 90 38.80 0.39 -2.55
N LEU A 91 37.48 0.33 -2.38
CA LEU A 91 36.52 1.21 -3.06
C LEU A 91 36.82 2.71 -2.86
N ARG A 92 37.32 3.08 -1.68
CA ARG A 92 37.57 4.49 -1.31
C ARG A 92 38.90 5.03 -1.83
N THR A 93 39.85 4.15 -2.17
CA THR A 93 41.19 4.53 -2.61
C THR A 93 41.44 4.22 -4.09
N ALA A 94 40.59 3.37 -4.70
CA ALA A 94 40.66 3.05 -6.11
C ALA A 94 40.40 4.29 -6.96
N THR A 95 41.21 4.46 -8.00
CA THR A 95 41.11 5.58 -8.94
C THR A 95 40.67 5.12 -10.32
N GLU A 96 41.00 3.89 -10.70
CA GLU A 96 40.62 3.34 -12.00
C GLU A 96 39.15 2.95 -12.01
N ARG A 97 38.43 3.42 -13.04
CA ARG A 97 37.00 3.11 -13.22
C ARG A 97 36.75 1.59 -13.21
N ARG A 98 37.66 0.82 -13.81
CA ARG A 98 37.54 -0.65 -13.85
C ARG A 98 37.60 -1.24 -12.44
N SER A 99 38.55 -0.84 -11.61
CA SER A 99 38.69 -1.36 -10.24
C SER A 99 37.44 -1.07 -9.41
N ILE A 100 36.91 0.15 -9.49
CA ILE A 100 35.67 0.54 -8.79
C ILE A 100 34.49 -0.35 -9.22
N LEU A 101 34.35 -0.61 -10.53
CA LEU A 101 33.27 -1.44 -11.05
C LEU A 101 33.39 -2.90 -10.61
N GLU A 102 34.60 -3.49 -10.67
CA GLU A 102 34.78 -4.88 -10.23
C GLU A 102 34.62 -5.03 -8.72
N LEU A 103 35.07 -4.04 -7.92
CA LEU A 103 34.81 -4.01 -6.48
C LEU A 103 33.32 -3.88 -6.16
N ALA A 104 32.59 -3.04 -6.91
CA ALA A 104 31.15 -2.89 -6.73
C ALA A 104 30.38 -4.17 -7.14
N ARG A 105 30.87 -4.91 -8.15
CA ARG A 105 30.29 -6.21 -8.54
C ARG A 105 30.38 -7.26 -7.43
N LEU A 106 31.41 -7.22 -6.57
CA LEU A 106 31.52 -8.13 -5.43
C LEU A 106 30.34 -8.00 -4.43
N ILE A 107 29.72 -6.82 -4.36
CA ILE A 107 28.50 -6.58 -3.54
C ILE A 107 27.20 -6.68 -4.35
N GLY A 108 27.28 -7.21 -5.58
CA GLY A 108 26.13 -7.36 -6.47
C GLY A 108 25.68 -6.07 -7.15
N TYR A 109 26.47 -5.00 -7.10
CA TYR A 109 26.17 -3.75 -7.81
C TYR A 109 26.81 -3.76 -9.20
N GLU A 110 25.96 -3.66 -10.23
CA GLU A 110 26.41 -3.44 -11.60
C GLU A 110 25.95 -2.06 -12.08
N LEU A 111 26.89 -1.29 -12.65
CA LEU A 111 26.60 0.03 -13.19
C LEU A 111 25.65 -0.12 -14.39
N ARG A 112 24.57 0.68 -14.40
CA ARG A 112 23.63 0.70 -15.51
C ARG A 112 24.37 1.04 -16.83
N PRO A 113 24.16 0.25 -17.89
CA PRO A 113 24.72 0.59 -19.19
C PRO A 113 24.09 1.88 -19.72
N GLY A 114 24.67 2.43 -20.79
CA GLY A 114 24.02 3.50 -21.54
C GLY A 114 22.67 2.99 -22.05
N VAL A 115 21.58 3.65 -21.67
CA VAL A 115 20.21 3.31 -22.09
C VAL A 115 19.75 4.25 -23.19
N ALA A 116 19.04 3.72 -24.18
CA ALA A 116 18.44 4.51 -25.24
C ALA A 116 17.28 5.37 -24.69
N ALA A 117 17.05 6.53 -25.30
CA ALA A 117 15.87 7.33 -25.00
C ALA A 117 14.59 6.60 -25.47
N SER A 118 13.51 6.72 -24.71
CA SER A 118 12.21 6.10 -25.02
C SER A 118 11.13 7.18 -25.10
N VAL A 119 10.26 7.07 -26.11
CA VAL A 119 9.14 8.00 -26.34
C VAL A 119 7.90 7.21 -26.78
N TYR A 120 6.72 7.77 -26.56
CA TYR A 120 5.46 7.21 -27.04
C TYR A 120 5.08 7.88 -28.37
N LEU A 121 4.80 7.06 -29.38
CA LEU A 121 4.28 7.50 -30.67
C LEU A 121 2.86 6.96 -30.85
N ALA A 122 1.97 7.81 -31.37
CA ALA A 122 0.61 7.42 -31.75
C ALA A 122 0.54 7.34 -33.27
N PHE A 123 0.07 6.20 -33.79
CA PHE A 123 -0.16 6.00 -35.21
C PHE A 123 -1.65 6.13 -35.50
N THR A 124 -2.00 7.01 -36.43
CA THR A 124 -3.37 7.16 -36.93
C THR A 124 -3.44 6.53 -38.32
N LEU A 125 -4.34 5.57 -38.51
CA LEU A 125 -4.48 4.82 -39.76
C LEU A 125 -5.53 5.47 -40.66
N GLU A 126 -5.39 5.32 -41.98
CA GLU A 126 -6.48 5.64 -42.90
C GLU A 126 -7.68 4.69 -42.70
N ASN A 127 -8.85 5.07 -43.22
CA ASN A 127 -10.07 4.29 -43.02
C ASN A 127 -10.03 2.93 -43.74
N GLY A 128 -10.38 1.86 -43.02
CA GLY A 128 -10.49 0.50 -43.56
C GLY A 128 -9.20 -0.33 -43.50
N TYR A 129 -8.16 0.17 -42.82
CA TYR A 129 -6.89 -0.54 -42.66
C TYR A 129 -6.81 -1.28 -41.32
N VAL A 130 -6.42 -2.55 -41.40
CA VAL A 130 -6.07 -3.40 -40.27
C VAL A 130 -4.72 -4.01 -40.62
N THR A 131 -3.67 -3.63 -39.90
CA THR A 131 -2.29 -4.03 -40.20
C THR A 131 -1.47 -4.13 -38.93
N ASP A 132 -0.29 -4.74 -39.02
CA ASP A 132 0.73 -4.70 -37.98
C ASP A 132 1.83 -3.70 -38.36
N ILE A 133 2.25 -2.89 -37.40
CA ILE A 133 3.43 -2.03 -37.50
C ILE A 133 4.61 -2.85 -36.96
N PRO A 134 5.58 -3.24 -37.80
CA PRO A 134 6.66 -4.13 -37.38
C PRO A 134 7.64 -3.41 -36.44
N VAL A 135 8.40 -4.21 -35.70
CA VAL A 135 9.61 -3.75 -34.98
C VAL A 135 10.57 -3.08 -35.97
N GLY A 136 11.25 -2.02 -35.53
CA GLY A 136 12.20 -1.28 -36.38
C GLY A 136 11.52 -0.26 -37.30
N THR A 137 10.22 0.01 -37.13
CA THR A 137 9.54 1.09 -37.86
C THR A 137 10.13 2.41 -37.40
N ARG A 138 10.75 3.14 -38.33
CA ARG A 138 11.54 4.33 -38.02
C ARG A 138 10.66 5.57 -37.89
N ALA A 139 10.98 6.39 -36.90
CA ALA A 139 10.44 7.74 -36.74
C ALA A 139 11.61 8.70 -36.47
N GLN A 140 11.46 9.96 -36.86
CA GLN A 140 12.47 10.99 -36.61
C GLN A 140 11.84 12.19 -35.92
N SER A 141 12.57 12.78 -34.96
CA SER A 141 12.19 14.06 -34.40
C SER A 141 12.37 15.17 -35.43
N ILE A 142 11.54 16.21 -35.31
CA ILE A 142 11.75 17.47 -36.02
C ILE A 142 12.66 18.31 -35.12
N PRO A 143 13.94 18.54 -35.50
CA PRO A 143 14.88 19.29 -34.65
C PRO A 143 14.60 20.79 -34.65
N ASN A 144 15.03 21.49 -33.60
CA ASN A 144 15.06 22.96 -33.60
C ASN A 144 16.26 23.48 -34.43
N PRO A 145 16.31 24.79 -34.77
CA PRO A 145 17.46 25.36 -35.47
C PRO A 145 18.78 25.11 -34.71
N GLY A 146 19.75 24.47 -35.38
CA GLY A 146 21.04 24.11 -34.80
C GLY A 146 21.11 22.72 -34.14
N GLU A 147 20.00 21.99 -34.06
CA GLU A 147 19.95 20.62 -33.54
C GLU A 147 19.98 19.58 -34.67
N LEU A 148 20.43 18.35 -34.34
CA LEU A 148 20.38 17.21 -35.24
C LEU A 148 19.12 16.37 -34.98
N PRO A 149 18.45 15.85 -36.04
CA PRO A 149 17.30 14.94 -35.88
C PRO A 149 17.67 13.72 -35.05
N GLN A 150 16.81 13.35 -34.10
CA GLN A 150 16.94 12.11 -33.34
C GLN A 150 16.12 11.02 -34.01
N SER A 151 16.74 9.87 -34.26
CA SER A 151 16.06 8.71 -34.86
C SER A 151 15.57 7.78 -33.76
N PHE A 152 14.32 7.33 -33.91
CA PHE A 152 13.66 6.36 -33.06
C PHE A 152 13.16 5.20 -33.92
N GLU A 153 12.93 4.06 -33.27
CA GLU A 153 12.29 2.91 -33.89
C GLU A 153 11.32 2.24 -32.91
N THR A 154 10.32 1.55 -33.44
CA THR A 154 9.41 0.74 -32.63
C THR A 154 10.17 -0.44 -32.03
N ALA A 155 10.12 -0.59 -30.71
CA ALA A 155 10.76 -1.69 -30.00
C ALA A 155 9.99 -3.02 -30.15
N ASP A 156 8.66 -2.92 -30.19
CA ASP A 156 7.75 -4.06 -30.26
C ASP A 156 6.81 -3.94 -31.47
N PRO A 157 6.31 -5.07 -32.02
CA PRO A 157 5.30 -5.03 -33.06
C PRO A 157 3.99 -4.51 -32.48
N LEU A 158 3.35 -3.59 -33.20
CA LEU A 158 2.10 -2.97 -32.77
C LEU A 158 0.97 -3.36 -33.73
N GLN A 159 -0.05 -4.02 -33.20
CA GLN A 159 -1.30 -4.21 -33.95
C GLN A 159 -1.97 -2.85 -34.13
N ALA A 160 -2.37 -2.56 -35.35
CA ALA A 160 -2.91 -1.26 -35.70
C ALA A 160 -4.21 -1.42 -36.49
N ARG A 161 -5.28 -0.83 -35.96
CA ARG A 161 -6.62 -0.95 -36.53
C ARG A 161 -7.24 0.43 -36.63
N THR A 162 -7.85 0.77 -37.76
CA THR A 162 -8.56 2.05 -37.91
C THR A 162 -9.61 2.24 -36.81
N GLU A 163 -10.29 1.18 -36.37
CA GLU A 163 -11.30 1.24 -35.29
C GLU A 163 -10.73 1.75 -33.96
N TRP A 164 -9.39 1.73 -33.80
CA TRP A 164 -8.69 2.20 -32.61
C TRP A 164 -8.20 3.64 -32.69
N ASN A 165 -8.26 4.29 -33.86
CA ASN A 165 -7.90 5.70 -34.02
C ASN A 165 -8.69 6.60 -33.06
N ASN A 166 -9.93 6.22 -32.76
CA ASN A 166 -10.83 6.99 -31.90
C ASN A 166 -11.55 6.07 -30.90
N LEU A 167 -10.80 5.53 -29.94
CA LEU A 167 -11.37 4.81 -28.80
C LEU A 167 -12.02 5.80 -27.83
N ALA A 168 -13.33 5.95 -27.91
CA ALA A 168 -14.10 6.74 -26.95
C ALA A 168 -14.39 5.91 -25.68
N PRO A 169 -14.35 6.52 -24.48
CA PRO A 169 -14.78 5.84 -23.26
C PRO A 169 -16.27 5.48 -23.37
N ARG A 170 -16.63 4.30 -22.86
CA ARG A 170 -18.03 3.88 -22.78
C ARG A 170 -18.77 4.77 -21.78
N LYS A 171 -19.61 5.69 -22.30
CA LYS A 171 -20.34 6.67 -21.49
C LYS A 171 -21.54 6.09 -20.73
N ALA A 172 -22.11 4.98 -21.20
CA ALA A 172 -23.31 4.39 -20.60
C ALA A 172 -23.27 2.85 -20.59
N LYS A 173 -23.93 2.26 -19.59
CA LYS A 173 -24.23 0.83 -19.51
C LYS A 173 -25.71 0.63 -19.16
N PRO A 174 -26.34 -0.48 -19.60
CA PRO A 174 -27.68 -0.82 -19.15
C PRO A 174 -27.76 -0.83 -17.62
N GLN A 175 -28.77 -0.17 -17.07
CA GLN A 175 -29.01 -0.20 -15.64
C GLN A 175 -29.57 -1.56 -15.23
N PHE A 176 -29.05 -2.12 -14.15
CA PHE A 176 -29.62 -3.30 -13.49
C PHE A 176 -30.15 -2.83 -12.15
N ILE A 177 -31.46 -3.00 -11.95
CA ILE A 177 -32.13 -2.69 -10.67
C ILE A 177 -32.49 -4.05 -10.08
N PRO A 178 -31.87 -4.48 -8.97
CA PRO A 178 -32.25 -5.72 -8.32
C PRO A 178 -33.55 -5.54 -7.53
N SER A 179 -34.32 -6.63 -7.36
CA SER A 179 -35.63 -6.60 -6.70
C SER A 179 -35.59 -6.07 -5.27
N TYR A 180 -34.52 -6.34 -4.53
CA TYR A 180 -34.34 -5.87 -3.15
C TYR A 180 -34.08 -4.35 -3.04
N GLU A 181 -33.61 -3.69 -4.10
CA GLU A 181 -33.41 -2.22 -4.14
C GLU A 181 -34.59 -1.47 -4.77
N ALA A 182 -35.48 -2.17 -5.47
CA ALA A 182 -36.55 -1.56 -6.25
C ALA A 182 -37.47 -0.65 -5.43
N ALA A 183 -37.69 -0.97 -4.14
CA ALA A 183 -38.51 -0.18 -3.22
C ALA A 183 -37.77 1.01 -2.60
N SER A 184 -36.44 0.99 -2.52
CA SER A 184 -35.63 2.08 -1.94
C SER A 184 -34.91 2.93 -2.99
N ARG A 185 -34.94 2.52 -4.27
CA ARG A 185 -34.25 3.21 -5.36
C ARG A 185 -34.77 4.63 -5.54
N ALA A 186 -33.85 5.58 -5.49
CA ALA A 186 -34.14 7.00 -5.65
C ALA A 186 -34.20 7.45 -7.12
N LYS A 187 -33.39 6.86 -8.01
CA LYS A 187 -33.29 7.30 -9.42
C LYS A 187 -33.25 6.13 -10.41
N VAL A 188 -33.90 6.33 -11.54
CA VAL A 188 -33.95 5.42 -12.71
C VAL A 188 -33.66 6.22 -13.97
N TYR A 189 -32.87 5.65 -14.88
CA TYR A 189 -32.45 6.33 -16.11
C TYR A 189 -33.12 5.69 -17.33
N PHE A 190 -33.64 6.49 -18.25
CA PHE A 190 -34.26 6.02 -19.48
C PHE A 190 -33.49 6.54 -20.69
N GLN A 191 -33.36 5.70 -21.71
CA GLN A 191 -32.76 6.09 -22.98
C GLN A 191 -33.75 6.94 -23.79
N GLY A 192 -33.30 8.09 -24.27
CA GLY A 192 -34.11 9.08 -24.98
C GLY A 192 -34.71 10.15 -24.06
N THR A 193 -35.26 11.19 -24.66
CA THR A 193 -35.89 12.34 -23.98
C THR A 193 -37.43 12.32 -24.06
N ALA A 194 -38.00 11.41 -24.85
CA ALA A 194 -39.44 11.33 -25.13
C ALA A 194 -40.15 10.27 -24.26
N THR A 195 -39.93 10.29 -22.95
CA THR A 195 -40.61 9.35 -22.03
C THR A 195 -42.04 9.79 -21.69
N ASN A 196 -42.35 11.09 -21.84
CA ASN A 196 -43.64 11.71 -21.48
C ASN A 196 -44.10 11.45 -20.03
N LEU A 197 -43.18 11.03 -19.16
CA LEU A 197 -43.45 10.81 -17.74
C LEU A 197 -43.67 12.14 -17.03
N LYS A 198 -44.69 12.20 -16.19
CA LYS A 198 -45.03 13.32 -15.32
C LYS A 198 -44.85 12.94 -13.86
N THR A 199 -44.79 13.94 -13.00
CA THR A 199 -44.88 13.73 -11.55
C THR A 199 -46.16 12.95 -11.21
N ASN A 200 -46.03 11.98 -10.31
CA ASN A 200 -47.03 10.98 -9.92
C ASN A 200 -47.38 9.91 -10.95
N ASP A 201 -46.68 9.81 -12.08
CA ASP A 201 -46.90 8.68 -12.99
C ASP A 201 -46.39 7.37 -12.38
N PRO A 202 -47.19 6.28 -12.45
CA PRO A 202 -46.81 4.98 -11.91
C PRO A 202 -45.81 4.28 -12.83
N LEU A 203 -44.77 3.72 -12.23
CA LEU A 203 -43.76 2.87 -12.86
C LEU A 203 -43.82 1.48 -12.23
N LEU A 204 -44.05 0.45 -13.05
CA LEU A 204 -44.09 -0.93 -12.62
C LEU A 204 -42.76 -1.62 -12.91
N LEU A 205 -42.05 -2.04 -11.87
CA LEU A 205 -40.84 -2.86 -11.96
C LEU A 205 -41.25 -4.33 -11.84
N VAL A 206 -41.07 -5.10 -12.92
CA VAL A 206 -41.48 -6.51 -13.01
C VAL A 206 -40.26 -7.43 -12.93
N TYR A 207 -40.21 -8.25 -11.88
CA TYR A 207 -39.19 -9.30 -11.68
C TYR A 207 -39.74 -10.72 -11.89
N GLY A 208 -41.06 -10.85 -11.95
CA GLY A 208 -41.77 -12.11 -12.16
C GLY A 208 -43.29 -11.95 -12.00
N ASN A 209 -44.01 -13.06 -12.09
CA ASN A 209 -45.49 -13.09 -12.02
C ASN A 209 -46.05 -13.47 -10.64
N ALA A 210 -45.18 -13.79 -9.67
CA ALA A 210 -45.61 -14.13 -8.31
C ALA A 210 -45.98 -12.87 -7.51
N ALA A 211 -46.83 -13.04 -6.49
CA ALA A 211 -47.14 -11.97 -5.55
C ALA A 211 -45.84 -11.48 -4.87
N GLY A 212 -45.59 -10.17 -4.87
CA GLY A 212 -44.35 -9.57 -4.37
C GLY A 212 -43.21 -9.45 -5.40
N ALA A 213 -43.35 -9.99 -6.61
CA ALA A 213 -42.37 -9.86 -7.68
C ALA A 213 -42.61 -8.64 -8.59
N GLN A 214 -43.62 -7.84 -8.29
CA GLN A 214 -44.01 -6.63 -9.01
C GLN A 214 -44.04 -5.46 -8.03
N ILE A 215 -43.25 -4.42 -8.30
CA ILE A 215 -43.09 -3.27 -7.40
C ILE A 215 -43.52 -2.01 -8.15
N VAL A 216 -44.52 -1.32 -7.61
CA VAL A 216 -45.00 -0.04 -8.13
C VAL A 216 -44.22 1.09 -7.46
N ARG A 217 -43.71 2.02 -8.26
CA ARG A 217 -43.06 3.25 -7.83
C ARG A 217 -43.74 4.43 -8.50
N PHE A 218 -43.69 5.59 -7.87
CA PHE A 218 -44.24 6.82 -8.44
C PHE A 218 -43.12 7.79 -8.76
N THR A 219 -43.28 8.49 -9.88
CA THR A 219 -42.33 9.50 -10.34
C THR A 219 -42.46 10.76 -9.48
N ASP A 220 -41.35 11.26 -8.95
CA ASP A 220 -41.28 12.54 -8.24
C ASP A 220 -40.96 13.68 -9.20
N SER A 221 -39.82 13.56 -9.89
CA SER A 221 -39.35 14.54 -10.86
C SER A 221 -38.69 13.88 -12.07
N VAL A 222 -38.72 14.57 -13.21
CA VAL A 222 -38.15 14.11 -14.47
C VAL A 222 -37.23 15.18 -15.02
N GLU A 223 -35.97 14.83 -15.23
CA GLU A 223 -34.93 15.69 -15.79
C GLU A 223 -34.46 15.10 -17.12
N THR A 224 -34.56 15.87 -18.19
CA THR A 224 -34.12 15.46 -19.53
C THR A 224 -32.75 16.05 -19.85
N ASP A 225 -31.79 15.19 -20.16
CA ASP A 225 -30.49 15.57 -20.72
C ASP A 225 -30.52 15.39 -22.25
N VAL A 226 -30.66 16.50 -22.96
CA VAL A 226 -30.69 16.52 -24.43
C VAL A 226 -29.32 16.21 -25.03
N ALA A 227 -28.23 16.58 -24.35
CA ALA A 227 -26.88 16.36 -24.84
C ALA A 227 -26.48 14.89 -24.79
N GLN A 228 -26.97 14.16 -23.78
CA GLN A 228 -26.71 12.72 -23.61
C GLN A 228 -27.85 11.82 -24.10
N SER A 229 -28.97 12.41 -24.57
CA SER A 229 -30.19 11.67 -24.93
C SER A 229 -30.65 10.74 -23.80
N LEU A 230 -30.66 11.24 -22.56
CA LEU A 230 -30.97 10.48 -21.35
C LEU A 230 -32.06 11.20 -20.55
N THR A 231 -32.99 10.45 -19.97
CA THR A 231 -33.96 10.99 -19.01
C THR A 231 -33.69 10.41 -17.62
N THR A 232 -33.46 11.27 -16.65
CA THR A 232 -33.33 10.90 -15.24
C THR A 232 -34.67 11.07 -14.56
N VAL A 233 -35.19 9.99 -13.99
CA VAL A 233 -36.45 9.98 -13.23
C VAL A 233 -36.12 9.76 -11.76
N SER A 234 -36.42 10.74 -10.93
CA SER A 234 -36.39 10.60 -9.48
C SER A 234 -37.69 9.96 -9.01
N LEU A 235 -37.61 8.96 -8.14
CA LEU A 235 -38.75 8.23 -7.60
C LEU A 235 -39.11 8.75 -6.22
N GLN A 236 -40.40 8.78 -5.91
CA GLN A 236 -40.90 9.15 -4.59
C GLN A 236 -40.38 8.19 -3.52
N GLN A 237 -40.12 8.73 -2.33
CA GLN A 237 -39.78 7.91 -1.18
C GLN A 237 -41.01 7.07 -0.81
N SER A 238 -40.86 5.75 -0.76
CA SER A 238 -41.93 4.89 -0.25
C SER A 238 -42.09 5.18 1.24
N LEU A 239 -43.26 5.70 1.61
CA LEU A 239 -43.66 5.81 3.01
C LEU A 239 -43.79 4.40 3.58
N ASN A 240 -42.83 3.98 4.39
CA ASN A 240 -42.90 2.76 5.18
C ASN A 240 -43.93 2.93 6.32
N LEU A 241 -45.22 2.89 5.97
CA LEU A 241 -46.33 3.00 6.93
C LEU A 241 -46.30 1.88 8.00
N VAL A 242 -45.66 0.74 7.70
CA VAL A 242 -45.52 -0.39 8.62
C VAL A 242 -44.49 -0.11 9.74
N GLY A 243 -43.41 0.64 9.45
CA GLY A 243 -42.35 0.94 10.42
C GLY A 243 -42.83 1.82 11.57
N ALA A 244 -43.60 2.87 11.27
CA ALA A 244 -44.11 3.80 12.28
C ALA A 244 -45.04 3.14 13.31
N ALA A 245 -45.87 2.17 12.89
CA ALA A 245 -46.77 1.44 13.77
C ALA A 245 -46.00 0.52 14.75
N LEU A 246 -44.99 -0.21 14.25
CA LEU A 246 -44.14 -1.07 15.07
C LEU A 246 -43.29 -0.26 16.05
N ILE A 247 -42.74 0.88 15.63
CA ILE A 247 -42.00 1.80 16.50
C ILE A 247 -42.87 2.29 17.68
N ASN A 248 -44.13 2.64 17.41
CA ASN A 248 -45.06 3.06 18.47
C ASN A 248 -45.35 1.92 19.46
N ARG A 249 -45.49 0.68 18.97
CA ARG A 249 -45.71 -0.49 19.82
C ARG A 249 -44.50 -0.82 20.71
N VAL A 250 -43.27 -0.67 20.22
CA VAL A 250 -42.05 -0.77 21.04
C VAL A 250 -42.04 0.30 22.13
N LYS A 251 -42.45 1.54 21.82
CA LYS A 251 -42.54 2.64 22.80
C LYS A 251 -43.60 2.36 23.87
N GLU A 252 -44.75 1.81 23.49
CA GLU A 252 -45.82 1.43 24.42
C GLU A 252 -45.37 0.31 25.37
N ILE A 253 -44.77 -0.76 24.83
CA ILE A 253 -44.19 -1.85 25.63
C ILE A 253 -43.13 -1.29 26.59
N SER A 254 -42.21 -0.47 26.10
CA SER A 254 -41.16 0.13 26.93
C SER A 254 -41.76 0.99 28.06
N ALA A 255 -42.80 1.78 27.78
CA ALA A 255 -43.48 2.59 28.79
C ALA A 255 -44.19 1.73 29.84
N GLN A 256 -44.84 0.63 29.42
CA GLN A 256 -45.49 -0.30 30.32
C GLN A 256 -44.49 -0.93 31.31
N TYR A 257 -43.35 -1.42 30.82
CA TYR A 257 -42.37 -2.12 31.67
C TYR A 257 -41.47 -1.18 32.48
N LEU A 258 -41.43 0.12 32.16
CA LEU A 258 -40.82 1.15 33.00
C LEU A 258 -41.69 1.50 34.23
N ALA A 259 -42.98 1.15 34.24
CA ALA A 259 -43.86 1.32 35.39
C ALA A 259 -43.65 0.19 36.43
N LEU A 260 -42.49 0.18 37.11
CA LEU A 260 -42.04 -0.87 38.03
C LEU A 260 -43.05 -1.21 39.14
N ASN A 261 -43.81 -0.21 39.61
CA ASN A 261 -44.84 -0.36 40.65
C ASN A 261 -45.93 -1.36 40.24
N THR A 262 -46.26 -1.44 38.95
CA THR A 262 -47.29 -2.34 38.40
C THR A 262 -46.86 -3.82 38.51
N PHE A 263 -45.55 -4.08 38.54
CA PHE A 263 -44.97 -5.42 38.61
C PHE A 263 -44.46 -5.77 40.02
N GLY A 264 -44.59 -4.85 40.99
CA GLY A 264 -44.10 -5.05 42.36
C GLY A 264 -42.57 -5.19 42.44
N VAL A 265 -41.85 -4.63 41.46
CA VAL A 265 -40.37 -4.64 41.37
C VAL A 265 -39.80 -3.39 42.02
N SER A 266 -38.76 -3.55 42.83
CA SER A 266 -38.06 -2.42 43.45
C SER A 266 -37.00 -1.84 42.51
N GLU A 267 -37.03 -0.52 42.33
CA GLU A 267 -36.08 0.26 41.52
C GLU A 267 -34.63 0.20 42.06
N ASN A 268 -34.44 -0.19 43.32
CA ASN A 268 -33.13 -0.27 43.95
C ASN A 268 -32.38 -1.59 43.68
N THR A 269 -32.99 -2.51 42.94
CA THR A 269 -32.29 -3.74 42.53
C THR A 269 -31.38 -3.46 41.34
N GLN A 270 -30.16 -4.00 41.36
CA GLN A 270 -29.19 -3.79 40.28
C GLN A 270 -29.75 -4.24 38.91
N MET A 271 -30.50 -5.33 38.88
CA MET A 271 -31.16 -5.83 37.67
C MET A 271 -32.22 -4.86 37.15
N ALA A 272 -33.08 -4.30 38.01
CA ALA A 272 -34.05 -3.30 37.58
C ALA A 272 -33.37 -2.04 37.01
N GLN A 273 -32.25 -1.61 37.59
CA GLN A 273 -31.51 -0.45 37.09
C GLN A 273 -30.87 -0.71 35.71
N ARG A 274 -30.32 -1.91 35.48
CA ARG A 274 -29.77 -2.29 34.16
C ARG A 274 -30.86 -2.39 33.09
N VAL A 275 -31.94 -3.09 33.37
CA VAL A 275 -33.06 -3.29 32.42
C VAL A 275 -33.77 -1.98 32.11
N THR A 276 -34.06 -1.15 33.11
CA THR A 276 -34.67 0.17 32.87
C THR A 276 -33.72 1.14 32.18
N GLY A 277 -32.42 1.07 32.45
CA GLY A 277 -31.38 1.82 31.73
C GLY A 277 -31.32 1.45 30.25
N LEU A 278 -31.39 0.16 29.93
CA LEU A 278 -31.46 -0.34 28.56
C LEU A 278 -32.72 0.17 27.84
N LEU A 279 -33.91 0.04 28.44
CA LEU A 279 -35.16 0.54 27.85
C LEU A 279 -35.15 2.06 27.59
N ARG A 280 -34.58 2.85 28.52
CA ARG A 280 -34.40 4.30 28.32
C ARG A 280 -33.43 4.59 27.18
N SER A 281 -32.38 3.78 27.01
CA SER A 281 -31.44 3.90 25.89
C SER A 281 -32.13 3.63 24.55
N VAL A 282 -32.93 2.56 24.47
CA VAL A 282 -33.72 2.21 23.29
C VAL A 282 -34.70 3.32 22.93
N ASN A 283 -35.47 3.82 23.90
CA ASN A 283 -36.42 4.91 23.68
C ASN A 283 -35.77 6.19 23.15
N ARG A 284 -34.50 6.46 23.49
CA ARG A 284 -33.74 7.59 22.92
C ARG A 284 -33.28 7.35 21.48
N LYS A 285 -32.96 6.10 21.12
CA LYS A 285 -32.53 5.71 19.77
C LYS A 285 -33.72 5.58 18.79
N LEU A 286 -34.94 5.33 19.28
CA LEU A 286 -36.14 5.20 18.44
C LEU A 286 -36.57 6.53 17.80
N SER A 287 -36.41 6.64 16.48
CA SER A 287 -36.94 7.77 15.68
C SER A 287 -38.10 7.31 14.77
N THR A 288 -39.03 8.21 14.44
CA THR A 288 -40.20 7.89 13.59
C THR A 288 -39.86 7.55 12.14
N ASN A 289 -38.63 7.83 11.71
CA ASN A 289 -38.17 7.64 10.33
C ASN A 289 -37.19 6.46 10.20
N MET A 290 -37.05 5.61 11.23
CA MET A 290 -36.19 4.42 11.15
C MET A 290 -36.72 3.43 10.11
N SER A 291 -35.82 2.87 9.31
CA SER A 291 -36.11 1.73 8.44
C SER A 291 -36.36 0.46 9.26
N GLY A 292 -37.06 -0.53 8.70
CA GLY A 292 -37.27 -1.81 9.38
C GLY A 292 -35.97 -2.55 9.69
N VAL A 293 -34.93 -2.38 8.87
CA VAL A 293 -33.60 -2.97 9.11
C VAL A 293 -32.90 -2.32 10.30
N GLU A 294 -32.97 -0.99 10.45
CA GLU A 294 -32.41 -0.29 11.62
C GLU A 294 -33.16 -0.66 12.91
N LEU A 295 -34.48 -0.84 12.82
CA LEU A 295 -35.29 -1.28 13.95
C LEU A 295 -34.97 -2.74 14.34
N ALA A 296 -34.81 -3.63 13.37
CA ALA A 296 -34.39 -5.02 13.60
C ALA A 296 -33.05 -5.10 14.34
N ALA A 297 -32.05 -4.34 13.89
CA ALA A 297 -30.73 -4.33 14.49
C ALA A 297 -30.77 -3.83 15.94
N LEU A 298 -31.59 -2.81 16.21
CA LEU A 298 -31.80 -2.30 17.57
C LEU A 298 -32.51 -3.34 18.45
N LEU A 299 -33.51 -4.05 17.93
CA LEU A 299 -34.20 -5.11 18.65
C LEU A 299 -33.27 -6.30 18.93
N ASP A 300 -32.43 -6.70 17.98
CA ASP A 300 -31.45 -7.79 18.16
C ASP A 300 -30.47 -7.51 19.29
N GLU A 301 -29.88 -6.30 19.32
CA GLU A 301 -28.97 -5.87 20.38
C GLU A 301 -29.68 -5.95 21.74
N THR A 302 -30.91 -5.45 21.81
CA THR A 302 -31.64 -5.33 23.07
C THR A 302 -32.18 -6.66 23.59
N LEU A 303 -32.69 -7.53 22.72
CA LEU A 303 -33.17 -8.86 23.07
C LEU A 303 -32.01 -9.75 23.52
N THR A 304 -30.81 -9.60 22.95
CA THR A 304 -29.62 -10.33 23.40
C THR A 304 -29.31 -10.01 24.86
N THR A 305 -29.17 -8.72 25.21
CA THR A 305 -28.90 -8.31 26.60
C THR A 305 -30.05 -8.64 27.55
N LEU A 306 -31.31 -8.54 27.12
CA LEU A 306 -32.46 -8.90 27.97
C LEU A 306 -32.56 -10.40 28.22
N ASN A 307 -32.19 -11.25 27.26
CA ASN A 307 -32.15 -12.70 27.44
C ASN A 307 -31.08 -13.12 28.45
N GLU A 308 -29.93 -12.44 28.46
CA GLU A 308 -28.88 -12.65 29.48
C GLU A 308 -29.38 -12.30 30.89
N GLU A 309 -30.05 -11.15 31.04
CA GLU A 309 -30.64 -10.76 32.33
C GLU A 309 -31.78 -11.69 32.75
N HIS A 310 -32.58 -12.21 31.81
CA HIS A 310 -33.62 -13.20 32.11
C HIS A 310 -33.02 -14.53 32.57
N ALA A 311 -31.92 -14.98 31.98
CA ALA A 311 -31.20 -16.18 32.41
C ALA A 311 -30.67 -16.04 33.85
N ILE A 312 -30.04 -14.90 34.17
CA ILE A 312 -29.60 -14.58 35.54
C ILE A 312 -30.78 -14.54 36.51
N ALA A 313 -31.92 -13.97 36.09
CA ALA A 313 -33.12 -13.91 36.91
C ALA A 313 -33.69 -15.31 37.23
N LYS A 314 -33.59 -16.22 36.27
CA LYS A 314 -34.05 -17.61 36.37
C LYS A 314 -33.14 -18.46 37.23
N GLU A 315 -31.81 -18.32 37.08
CA GLU A 315 -30.82 -19.03 37.91
C GLU A 315 -30.85 -18.58 39.37
N GLY A 316 -31.12 -17.30 39.63
CA GLY A 316 -31.22 -16.76 40.99
C GLY A 316 -32.59 -16.95 41.66
N GLU A 317 -33.52 -17.67 41.02
CA GLU A 317 -34.90 -17.90 41.51
C GLU A 317 -35.64 -16.63 41.98
N TYR A 318 -35.42 -15.51 41.29
CA TYR A 318 -36.00 -14.23 41.71
C TYR A 318 -37.50 -14.16 41.41
N ALA A 319 -38.34 -14.50 42.41
CA ALA A 319 -39.79 -14.64 42.29
C ALA A 319 -40.57 -13.44 41.69
N LYS A 320 -39.99 -12.23 41.69
CA LYS A 320 -40.62 -11.02 41.11
C LYS A 320 -39.89 -10.44 39.90
N LEU A 321 -38.57 -10.67 39.80
CA LEU A 321 -37.76 -10.12 38.70
C LEU A 321 -37.82 -11.02 37.46
N GLU A 322 -37.85 -12.34 37.63
CA GLU A 322 -37.92 -13.28 36.51
C GLU A 322 -39.20 -13.10 35.67
N PRO A 323 -40.42 -12.99 36.25
CA PRO A 323 -41.63 -12.80 35.45
C PRO A 323 -41.68 -11.44 34.75
N TRP A 324 -41.05 -10.42 35.35
CA TRP A 324 -41.00 -9.06 34.80
C TRP A 324 -40.06 -8.98 33.59
N VAL A 325 -38.83 -9.51 33.70
CA VAL A 325 -37.87 -9.52 32.58
C VAL A 325 -38.31 -10.50 31.49
N GLY A 326 -38.80 -11.69 31.87
CA GLY A 326 -39.31 -12.69 30.92
C GLY A 326 -40.54 -12.19 30.13
N GLY A 327 -41.42 -11.42 30.79
CA GLY A 327 -42.55 -10.76 30.12
C GLY A 327 -42.10 -9.72 29.09
N LEU A 328 -41.07 -8.93 29.42
CA LEU A 328 -40.50 -7.92 28.52
C LEU A 328 -39.85 -8.56 27.28
N VAL A 329 -39.05 -9.61 27.48
CA VAL A 329 -38.42 -10.38 26.40
C VAL A 329 -39.49 -10.91 25.44
N LYS A 330 -40.56 -11.51 25.97
CA LYS A 330 -41.65 -12.04 25.15
C LYS A 330 -42.40 -10.94 24.38
N ALA A 331 -42.64 -9.80 25.03
CA ALA A 331 -43.34 -8.68 24.41
C ALA A 331 -42.53 -8.08 23.25
N LEU A 332 -41.24 -7.82 23.46
CA LEU A 332 -40.35 -7.29 22.41
C LEU A 332 -40.06 -8.33 21.32
N GLY A 333 -39.94 -9.61 21.67
CA GLY A 333 -39.79 -10.72 20.72
C GLY A 333 -40.99 -10.82 19.77
N SER A 334 -42.22 -10.59 20.26
CA SER A 334 -43.40 -10.57 19.38
C SER A 334 -43.37 -9.45 18.34
N VAL A 335 -42.74 -8.32 18.66
CA VAL A 335 -42.56 -7.21 17.69
C VAL A 335 -41.48 -7.58 16.66
N ASP A 336 -40.44 -8.30 17.06
CA ASP A 336 -39.42 -8.81 16.14
C ASP A 336 -39.96 -9.85 15.16
N ASP A 337 -40.84 -10.74 15.64
CA ASP A 337 -41.54 -11.72 14.82
C ASP A 337 -42.48 -11.03 13.79
N GLU A 338 -43.21 -9.99 14.21
CA GLU A 338 -44.05 -9.19 13.30
C GLU A 338 -43.22 -8.43 12.26
N LEU A 339 -42.03 -7.95 12.64
CA LEU A 339 -41.11 -7.22 11.78
C LEU A 339 -40.45 -8.14 10.73
N THR A 340 -40.11 -9.38 11.10
CA THR A 340 -39.57 -10.40 10.19
C THR A 340 -40.64 -11.09 9.34
N GLY A 341 -41.91 -11.10 9.78
CA GLY A 341 -43.05 -11.59 8.99
C GLY A 341 -43.62 -10.58 7.98
N GLY A 342 -43.19 -9.32 8.04
CA GLY A 342 -43.67 -8.22 7.19
C GLY A 342 -43.05 -8.16 5.79
N VAL A 343 -43.45 -7.14 5.01
CA VAL A 343 -43.00 -6.92 3.62
C VAL A 343 -41.47 -6.73 3.51
N GLU A 344 -40.82 -6.21 4.55
CA GLU A 344 -39.36 -6.04 4.64
C GLU A 344 -38.64 -7.26 5.25
N GLY A 345 -39.38 -8.30 5.66
CA GLY A 345 -38.86 -9.43 6.42
C GLY A 345 -37.73 -10.20 5.73
N ALA A 346 -37.83 -10.40 4.42
CA ALA A 346 -36.78 -11.02 3.63
C ALA A 346 -35.48 -10.20 3.62
N THR A 347 -35.60 -8.86 3.61
CA THR A 347 -34.46 -7.93 3.65
C THR A 347 -33.80 -7.93 5.04
N ILE A 348 -34.61 -7.97 6.10
CA ILE A 348 -34.14 -8.04 7.49
C ILE A 348 -33.40 -9.37 7.76
N LEU A 349 -33.97 -10.49 7.32
CA LEU A 349 -33.35 -11.81 7.46
C LEU A 349 -32.04 -11.92 6.66
N ALA A 350 -31.98 -11.30 5.48
CA ALA A 350 -30.75 -11.24 4.69
C ALA A 350 -29.67 -10.38 5.37
N ALA A 351 -30.04 -9.24 5.96
CA ALA A 351 -29.13 -8.38 6.72
C ALA A 351 -28.56 -9.10 7.96
N ARG A 352 -29.40 -9.80 8.74
CA ARG A 352 -28.96 -10.62 9.89
C ARG A 352 -27.94 -11.70 9.49
N LYS A 353 -28.15 -12.33 8.33
CA LYS A 353 -27.25 -13.37 7.81
C LYS A 353 -25.91 -12.81 7.33
N ALA A 354 -25.87 -11.58 6.83
CA ALA A 354 -24.63 -10.90 6.48
C ALA A 354 -23.78 -10.60 7.72
N THR A 355 -24.40 -10.06 8.78
CA THR A 355 -23.72 -9.73 10.04
C THR A 355 -23.17 -10.95 10.78
N SER A 356 -23.83 -12.11 10.67
CA SER A 356 -23.32 -13.37 11.23
C SER A 356 -22.19 -14.01 10.40
N SER A 357 -22.13 -13.74 9.09
CA SER A 357 -21.06 -14.27 8.22
C SER A 357 -19.71 -13.54 8.36
N THR A 358 -19.71 -12.31 8.87
CA THR A 358 -18.49 -11.55 9.19
C THR A 358 -17.74 -12.05 10.43
N GLY A 359 -18.23 -13.08 11.12
CA GLY A 359 -17.60 -13.68 12.30
C GLY A 359 -16.61 -14.83 12.04
N TYR A 360 -16.44 -15.27 10.79
CA TYR A 360 -15.44 -16.28 10.41
C TYR A 360 -14.52 -15.72 9.32
N GLY A 361 -13.40 -15.10 9.70
CA GLY A 361 -12.38 -14.72 8.74
C GLY A 361 -11.45 -13.57 9.10
N GLU A 362 -10.86 -13.54 10.29
CA GLU A 362 -9.55 -12.91 10.49
C GLU A 362 -8.68 -13.85 11.31
N GLY A 363 -7.90 -14.65 10.58
CA GLY A 363 -7.06 -15.72 11.13
C GLY A 363 -6.30 -16.41 10.00
N PHE A 364 -5.53 -15.63 9.24
CA PHE A 364 -4.34 -16.07 8.50
C PHE A 364 -3.33 -14.92 8.43
#